data_AF-A0A024QG04-F1
#
_entry.id   AF-A0A024QG04-F1
#
_cell.length_a   1.000
_cell.length_b   1.000
_cell.length_c   1.000
_cell.angle_alpha   90.00
_cell.angle_beta   90.00
_cell.angle_gamma   90.00
#
_symmetry.space_group_name_H-M   'P 1'
#
loop_
_entity.id
_entity.type
_entity.pdbx_description
1 polymer ?
#
loop_
_entity_poly.entity_id
_entity_poly.type
_entity_poly.pdbx_seq_one_letter_code
_entity_poly.pdbx_strand_id
1 'polypeptide(L)' 'MSDATAGLTFVTCLLLGTGVGMLFGQLEAGGAIGLGLGIITIGVFRKR' A
#
# COMPACT_ATOMS: atom_id res chain seq x y z
N MET A 1 -16.85 -3.58 7.03
CA MET A 1 -15.67 -4.32 6.53
C MET A 1 -14.82 -4.68 7.72
N SER A 2 -14.39 -5.94 7.87
CA SER A 2 -13.57 -6.35 9.01
C SER A 2 -12.24 -5.60 9.00
N ASP A 3 -11.79 -5.15 10.16
CA ASP A 3 -10.56 -4.37 10.36
C ASP A 3 -9.34 -5.11 9.77
N ALA A 4 -9.39 -6.44 9.83
CA ALA A 4 -8.42 -7.34 9.24
C ALA A 4 -8.31 -7.20 7.71
N THR A 5 -9.43 -6.99 7.00
CA THR A 5 -9.43 -6.86 5.54
C THR A 5 -8.80 -5.54 5.11
N ALA A 6 -9.04 -4.45 5.84
CA ALA A 6 -8.41 -3.16 5.58
C ALA A 6 -6.89 -3.22 5.83
N GLY A 7 -6.48 -3.87 6.93
CA GLY A 7 -5.05 -4.09 7.23
C GLY A 7 -4.33 -4.97 6.21
N LEU A 8 -4.96 -6.07 5.76
CA LEU A 8 -4.41 -6.93 4.71
C LEU A 8 -4.25 -6.18 3.38
N THR A 9 -5.27 -5.40 3.00
CA THR A 9 -5.24 -4.62 1.76
C THR A 9 -4.12 -3.59 1.79
N PHE A 10 -3.91 -2.94 2.95
CA PHE A 10 -2.79 -2.03 3.17
C PHE A 10 -1.43 -2.70 3.02
N VAL A 11 -1.23 -3.82 3.72
CA VAL A 11 0.01 -4.60 3.69
C VAL A 11 0.33 -5.09 2.29
N THR A 12 -0.65 -5.59 1.55
CA THR A 12 -0.45 -6.03 0.15
C THR A 12 -0.05 -4.85 -0.74
N CYS A 13 -0.67 -3.69 -0.59
CA CYS A 13 -0.32 -2.49 -1.35
C CYS A 13 1.11 -2.02 -1.06
N LEU A 14 1.49 -2.01 0.22
CA LEU A 14 2.83 -1.65 0.67
C LEU A 14 3.89 -2.63 0.17
N LEU A 15 3.63 -3.94 0.26
CA LEU A 15 4.53 -4.98 -0.24
C LEU A 15 4.72 -4.89 -1.75
N LEU A 16 3.63 -4.64 -2.50
CA LEU A 16 3.71 -4.47 -3.95
C LEU A 16 4.49 -3.20 -4.33
N GLY A 17 4.21 -2.06 -3.72
CA GLY A 17 4.93 -0.82 -4.00
C GLY A 17 6.42 -0.92 -3.65
N THR A 18 6.73 -1.45 -2.46
CA THR A 18 8.12 -1.62 -2.00
C THR A 18 8.85 -2.66 -2.83
N GLY A 19 8.20 -3.79 -3.16
CA GLY A 19 8.76 -4.83 -4.01
C GLY A 19 9.06 -4.35 -5.42
N VAL A 20 8.15 -3.57 -6.02
CA VAL A 20 8.40 -2.93 -7.31
C VAL A 20 9.55 -1.91 -7.21
N GLY A 21 9.59 -1.07 -6.18
CA GLY A 21 10.70 -0.14 -5.97
C GLY A 21 12.05 -0.83 -5.82
N MET A 22 12.07 -1.99 -5.17
CA MET A 22 13.27 -2.80 -4.99
C MET A 22 13.82 -3.32 -6.33
N LEU A 23 12.94 -3.69 -7.28
CA LEU A 23 13.33 -4.12 -8.63
C LEU A 23 13.98 -2.99 -9.45
N PHE A 24 13.58 -1.74 -9.21
CA PHE A 24 14.14 -0.56 -9.88
C PHE A 24 15.35 0.04 -9.14
N GLY A 25 15.79 -0.57 -8.04
CA GLY A 25 16.87 -0.03 -7.19
C GLY A 25 16.47 1.24 -6.41
N GLN A 26 15.19 1.62 -6.45
CA GLN A 26 14.63 2.78 -5.78
C GLN A 26 13.63 2.34 -4.70
N LEU A 27 14.16 1.74 -3.64
CA LEU A 27 13.37 1.24 -2.52
C LEU A 27 12.54 2.37 -1.87
N GLU A 28 13.15 3.54 -1.67
CA GLU A 28 12.51 4.73 -1.10
C GLU A 28 11.31 5.19 -1.94
N ALA A 29 11.46 5.24 -3.26
CA ALA A 29 10.40 5.66 -4.17
C ALA A 29 9.25 4.64 -4.21
N GLY A 30 9.55 3.34 -4.32
CA GLY A 30 8.51 2.32 -4.32
C GLY A 30 7.80 2.19 -2.98
N GLY A 31 8.53 2.35 -1.87
CA GLY A 31 7.96 2.43 -0.53
C GLY A 31 7.01 3.61 -0.39
N ALA A 32 7.42 4.82 -0.82
CA ALA A 32 6.57 6.01 -0.80
C ALA A 32 5.30 5.85 -1.64
N ILE A 33 5.42 5.25 -2.83
CA ILE A 33 4.28 4.97 -3.72
C ILE A 33 3.35 3.93 -3.08
N GLY A 34 3.88 2.84 -2.52
CA GLY A 34 3.10 1.80 -1.84
C GLY A 34 2.37 2.30 -0.59
N LEU A 35 3.02 3.17 0.19
CA LEU A 35 2.41 3.84 1.34
C LEU A 35 1.28 4.76 0.88
N GLY A 36 1.53 5.64 -0.10
CA GLY A 36 0.52 6.53 -0.66
C GLY A 36 -0.70 5.77 -1.17
N LEU A 37 -0.49 4.74 -1.98
CA LEU A 37 -1.56 3.91 -2.54
C LEU A 37 -2.35 3.18 -1.44
N GLY A 38 -1.66 2.66 -0.42
CA GLY A 38 -2.29 2.00 0.73
C GLY A 38 -3.19 2.94 1.53
N ILE A 39 -2.73 4.16 1.82
CA ILE A 39 -3.53 5.14 2.58
C ILE A 39 -4.75 5.59 1.77
N ILE A 40 -4.58 5.86 0.47
CA ILE A 40 -5.68 6.22 -0.43
C ILE A 40 -6.71 5.10 -0.50
N THR A 41 -6.26 3.85 -0.63
CA THR A 41 -7.13 2.68 -0.70
C THR A 41 -7.98 2.56 0.56
N ILE A 42 -7.37 2.66 1.75
CA ILE A 42 -8.12 2.65 3.02
C ILE A 42 -9.05 3.85 3.14
N GLY A 43 -8.60 5.05 2.76
CA GLY A 43 -9.41 6.27 2.82
C GLY A 43 -10.66 6.20 1.94
N VAL A 44 -10.53 5.64 0.74
CA VAL A 44 -11.66 5.41 -0.19
C VAL A 44 -12.57 4.29 0.32
N PHE A 45 -12.02 3.19 0.83
CA PHE A 45 -12.80 2.07 1.37
C PHE A 45 -13.49 2.39 2.69
N ARG A 46 -12.93 3.30 3.50
CA ARG A 46 -13.55 3.76 4.77
C ARG A 46 -14.74 4.68 4.53
N LYS A 47 -14.76 5.39 3.40
CA LYS A 47 -15.85 6.30 3.01
C LYS A 47 -17.06 5.57 2.42
N ARG A 48 -16.92 4.28 2.09
CA ARG A 48 -17.97 3.41 1.56
C ARG A 48 -18.46 2.48 2.66
#